data_AF-A0A970INL2-F1
#
_entry.id   AF-A0A970INL2-F1
#
_cell.length_a   1.000
_cell.length_b   1.000
_cell.length_c   1.000
_cell.angle_alpha   90.00
_cell.angle_beta   90.00
_cell.angle_gamma   90.00
#
_symmetry.space_group_name_H-M   'P 1'
#
loop_
_entity.id
_entity.type
_entity.pdbx_description
1 polymer ?
#
loop_
_entity_poly.entity_id
_entity_poly.type
_entity_poly.pdbx_seq_one_letter_code
_entity_poly.pdbx_strand_id
1 'polypeptide(L)'
;PLAGGRVEVRIDEPYKGRKIGEFPVVGAGRPGQWVEVSTLLDTRPEEGAYGCHDLYLIFRGEGGRDLFEADRFWFGDGDMPQH
;
A
#
# COMPACT_ATOMS: atom_id res chain seq x y z
N PRO A 1 -17.06 2.44 -12.58
CA PRO A 1 -15.85 3.20 -12.20
C PRO A 1 -15.24 2.59 -10.93
N LEU A 2 -13.92 2.45 -10.92
CA LEU A 2 -13.20 1.96 -9.74
C LEU A 2 -13.35 2.96 -8.61
N ALA A 3 -13.74 2.50 -7.42
CA ALA A 3 -14.08 3.35 -6.29
C ALA A 3 -12.85 3.94 -5.57
N GLY A 4 -11.66 3.39 -5.86
CA GLY A 4 -10.45 3.67 -5.11
C GLY A 4 -10.49 3.03 -3.72
N GLY A 5 -9.60 3.49 -2.86
CA GLY A 5 -9.47 3.00 -1.50
C GLY A 5 -8.09 3.31 -0.94
N ARG A 6 -7.57 2.37 -0.17
CA ARG A 6 -6.20 2.44 0.35
C ARG A 6 -5.59 1.05 0.48
N VAL A 7 -4.27 1.01 0.46
CA VAL A 7 -3.48 -0.19 0.76
C VAL A 7 -2.74 0.05 2.06
N GLU A 8 -3.08 -0.69 3.11
CA GLU A 8 -2.28 -0.70 4.35
C GLU A 8 -1.13 -1.70 4.18
N VAL A 9 0.09 -1.30 4.54
CA VAL A 9 1.25 -2.20 4.58
C VAL A 9 1.43 -2.66 6.01
N ARG A 10 1.31 -3.98 6.23
CA ARG A 10 1.45 -4.60 7.55
C ARG A 10 2.55 -5.64 7.55
N ILE A 11 3.18 -5.80 8.70
CA ILE A 11 4.18 -6.84 8.95
C ILE A 11 3.65 -7.90 9.92
N ASP A 12 4.15 -9.11 9.75
CA ASP A 12 3.99 -10.31 10.59
C ASP A 12 2.58 -10.92 10.63
N GLU A 13 1.50 -10.12 10.51
CA GLU A 13 0.12 -10.63 10.52
C GLU A 13 -0.85 -9.68 9.76
N PRO A 14 -1.81 -10.20 8.97
CA PRO A 14 -2.64 -9.37 8.09
C PRO A 14 -3.72 -8.51 8.79
N TYR A 15 -4.32 -8.94 9.90
CA TYR A 15 -5.48 -8.27 10.52
C TYR A 15 -5.11 -7.31 11.67
N LYS A 16 -4.16 -7.73 12.51
CA LYS A 16 -3.68 -7.11 13.73
C LYS A 16 -2.17 -6.86 13.70
N GLY A 17 -1.44 -7.36 12.70
CA GLY A 17 -0.02 -7.05 12.54
C GLY A 17 0.22 -5.57 12.36
N ARG A 18 1.45 -5.14 12.65
CA ARG A 18 1.76 -3.71 12.75
C ARG A 18 1.66 -3.04 11.39
N LYS A 19 0.90 -1.94 11.31
CA LYS A 19 0.84 -1.09 10.12
C LYS A 19 2.10 -0.21 10.07
N ILE A 20 2.90 -0.36 9.02
CA ILE A 20 4.15 0.39 8.80
C ILE A 20 4.03 1.45 7.69
N GLY A 21 2.93 1.46 6.94
CA GLY A 21 2.71 2.40 5.84
C GLY A 21 1.29 2.35 5.29
N GLU A 22 0.95 3.30 4.43
CA GLU A 22 -0.33 3.36 3.73
C GLU A 22 -0.20 4.09 2.39
N PHE A 23 -0.83 3.52 1.35
CA PHE A 23 -1.00 4.17 0.05
C PHE A 23 -2.45 4.59 -0.12
N PRO A 24 -2.77 5.88 -0.34
CA PRO A 24 -4.08 6.27 -0.85
C PRO A 24 -4.16 5.90 -2.33
N VAL A 25 -5.22 5.20 -2.73
CA VAL A 25 -5.49 4.89 -4.13
C VAL A 25 -6.74 5.66 -4.54
N VAL A 26 -6.55 6.75 -5.28
CA VAL A 26 -7.68 7.51 -5.82
C VAL A 26 -8.38 6.66 -6.88
N GLY A 27 -9.71 6.64 -6.86
CA GLY A 27 -10.50 6.01 -7.92
C GLY A 27 -10.29 6.76 -9.23
N ALA A 28 -9.27 6.36 -10.00
CA ALA A 28 -8.74 7.15 -11.11
C ALA A 28 -9.50 6.96 -12.43
N GLY A 29 -10.59 6.19 -12.45
CA GLY A 29 -11.46 6.10 -13.62
C GLY A 29 -11.75 4.68 -14.10
N ARG A 30 -11.43 4.40 -15.36
CA ARG A 30 -11.73 3.13 -16.04
C ARG A 30 -10.62 2.10 -15.78
N PRO A 31 -10.93 0.80 -15.74
CA PRO A 31 -9.93 -0.26 -15.72
C PRO A 31 -8.86 -0.08 -16.81
N GLY A 32 -7.61 -0.44 -16.53
CA GLY A 32 -6.48 -0.32 -17.45
C GLY A 32 -5.78 1.05 -17.52
N GLN A 33 -6.11 2.01 -16.65
CA GLN A 33 -5.33 3.24 -16.46
C GLN A 33 -4.42 3.11 -15.23
N TRP A 34 -3.12 3.10 -15.47
CA TRP A 34 -2.12 2.84 -14.44
C TRP A 34 -1.54 4.14 -13.89
N VAL A 35 -1.45 4.22 -12.55
CA VAL A 35 -0.75 5.28 -11.83
C VAL A 35 0.22 4.63 -10.85
N GLU A 36 1.36 5.27 -10.65
CA GLU A 36 2.31 4.90 -9.61
C GLU A 36 2.00 5.69 -8.33
N VAL A 37 1.99 5.01 -7.19
CA VAL A 37 1.84 5.63 -5.87
C VAL A 37 2.97 5.16 -4.97
N SER A 38 3.48 6.06 -4.14
CA SER A 38 4.55 5.79 -3.20
C SER A 38 4.16 6.23 -1.78
N THR A 39 4.79 5.61 -0.78
CA THR A 39 4.65 5.96 0.63
C THR A 39 5.94 5.61 1.35
N LEU A 40 6.26 6.34 2.42
CA LEU A 40 7.37 5.96 3.28
C LEU A 40 6.91 4.84 4.23
N LEU A 41 7.79 3.88 4.44
CA LEU A 41 7.58 2.79 5.39
C LEU A 41 8.37 3.07 6.67
N ASP A 42 7.76 2.78 7.82
CA ASP A 42 8.48 2.79 9.09
C ASP A 42 9.43 1.59 9.15
N THR A 43 10.74 1.86 9.13
CA THR A 43 11.82 0.86 9.19
C THR A 43 12.69 0.99 10.44
N ARG A 44 12.19 1.65 11.49
CA ARG A 44 12.91 1.79 12.76
C ARG A 44 13.17 0.42 13.42
N PRO A 45 14.30 0.21 14.13
CA PRO A 45 14.63 -1.08 14.73
C PRO A 45 13.63 -1.64 15.75
N GLU A 46 12.99 -0.78 16.54
CA GLU A 46 12.15 -1.21 17.66
C GLU A 46 10.69 -1.42 17.23
N GLU A 47 10.22 -0.61 16.28
CA GLU A 47 8.82 -0.50 15.93
C GLU A 47 8.51 -0.57 14.44
N GLY A 48 9.52 -0.60 13.57
CA GLY A 48 9.34 -0.65 12.12
C GLY A 48 9.61 -2.04 11.54
N ALA A 49 9.74 -2.08 10.22
CA ALA A 49 10.08 -3.27 9.43
C ALA A 49 11.59 -3.53 9.36
N TYR A 50 12.30 -3.37 10.47
CA TYR A 50 13.74 -3.64 10.50
C TYR A 50 14.00 -5.15 10.62
N GLY A 51 14.72 -5.73 9.65
CA GLY A 51 15.04 -7.15 9.63
C GLY A 51 14.19 -7.92 8.62
N CYS A 52 13.83 -9.17 8.95
CA CYS A 52 13.05 -10.04 8.07
C CYS A 52 11.63 -10.19 8.59
N HIS A 53 10.64 -9.83 7.77
CA HIS A 53 9.22 -9.88 8.10
C HIS A 53 8.41 -10.41 6.93
N ASP A 54 7.31 -11.10 7.24
CA ASP A 54 6.25 -11.33 6.27
C ASP A 54 5.49 -10.01 6.05
N LEU A 55 5.29 -9.63 4.79
CA LEU A 55 4.62 -8.39 4.43
C LEU A 55 3.24 -8.66 3.83
N TYR A 56 2.24 -7.93 4.33
CA TYR A 56 0.85 -8.05 3.92
C TYR A 56 0.36 -6.71 3.38
N LEU A 57 -0.16 -6.73 2.15
CA LEU A 57 -0.87 -5.60 1.54
C LEU A 57 -2.36 -5.78 1.79
N ILE A 58 -2.94 -4.92 2.63
CA ILE A 58 -4.36 -5.00 3.00
C ILE A 58 -5.14 -3.96 2.22
N PHE A 59 -5.96 -4.43 1.29
CA PHE A 59 -6.83 -3.58 0.48
C PHE A 59 -8.10 -3.22 1.24
N ARG A 60 -8.35 -1.91 1.35
CA ARG A 60 -9.48 -1.35 2.10
C ARG A 60 -10.24 -0.37 1.23
N GLY A 61 -11.57 -0.43 1.28
CA GLY A 61 -12.44 0.50 0.59
C GLY A 61 -13.91 0.21 0.86
N GLU A 62 -14.80 0.82 0.07
CA GLU A 62 -16.24 0.64 0.18
C GLU A 62 -16.66 -0.79 -0.18
N GLY A 63 -17.46 -1.43 0.67
CA GLY A 63 -17.94 -2.79 0.44
C GLY A 63 -18.88 -2.88 -0.78
N GLY A 64 -18.77 -3.97 -1.53
CA GLY A 64 -19.60 -4.20 -2.73
C GLY A 64 -19.19 -3.38 -3.96
N ARG A 65 -18.01 -2.77 -3.94
CA ARG A 65 -17.44 -1.99 -5.04
C ARG A 65 -16.05 -2.50 -5.38
N ASP A 66 -15.71 -2.48 -6.67
CA ASP A 66 -14.33 -2.71 -7.12
C ASP A 66 -13.48 -1.51 -6.71
N LEU A 67 -12.38 -1.78 -6.01
CA LEU A 67 -11.51 -0.73 -5.46
C LEU A 67 -10.55 -0.19 -6.53
N PHE A 68 -9.64 -1.04 -6.99
CA PHE A 68 -8.58 -0.73 -7.96
C PHE A 68 -7.95 -2.02 -8.50
N GLU A 69 -7.18 -1.91 -9.58
CA GLU A 69 -6.31 -2.97 -10.10
C GLU A 69 -4.89 -2.76 -9.56
N ALA A 70 -4.18 -3.85 -9.25
CA ALA A 70 -2.78 -3.81 -8.80
C ALA A 70 -1.93 -4.70 -9.71
N ASP A 71 -0.82 -4.18 -10.20
CA ASP A 71 0.08 -4.88 -11.12
C ASP A 71 1.39 -5.26 -10.43
N ARG A 72 2.16 -4.26 -9.98
CA ARG A 72 3.51 -4.47 -9.44
C ARG A 72 3.82 -3.51 -8.28
N PHE A 73 4.71 -3.94 -7.39
CA PHE A 73 5.25 -3.13 -6.29
C PHE A 73 6.75 -3.39 -6.13
N TRP A 74 7.46 -2.42 -5.55
CA TRP A 74 8.87 -2.51 -5.19
C TRP A 74 9.16 -1.65 -3.96
N PHE A 75 10.32 -1.87 -3.35
CA PHE A 75 10.86 -1.04 -2.27
C PHE A 75 12.02 -0.21 -2.80
N GLY A 76 12.27 0.95 -2.19
CA GLY A 76 13.39 1.82 -2.51
C GLY A 76 13.79 2.66 -1.30
N ASP A 77 14.95 3.31 -1.38
CA ASP A 77 15.63 3.95 -0.24
C ASP A 77 15.03 5.30 0.20
N GLY A 78 13.79 5.59 -0.19
CA GLY A 78 13.06 6.78 0.27
C GLY A 78 13.34 8.08 -0.50
N ASP A 79 14.12 8.03 -1.59
CA ASP A 79 14.17 9.12 -2.57
C ASP A 79 12.84 9.17 -3.34
N MET A 80 11.84 9.84 -2.77
CA MET A 80 10.53 9.97 -3.41
C MET A 80 10.69 10.69 -4.76
N PRO A 81 10.20 10.12 -5.88
CA PRO A 81 10.20 10.82 -7.16
C PRO A 81 9.45 12.15 -7.02
N GLN A 82 10.11 13.25 -7.34
CA GLN A 82 9.46 14.55 -7.49
C GLN A 82 8.65 14.49 -8.79
N HIS A 83 7.36 14.19 -8.70
CA HIS A 83 6.41 14.37 -9.79
C HIS A 83 5.63 15.67 -9.61
#